data_AF-A0A380YKR6-F1
#
_entry.id   AF-A0A380YKR6-F1
#
_cell.length_a   1.000
_cell.length_b   1.000
_cell.length_c   1.000
_cell.angle_alpha   90.00
_cell.angle_beta   90.00
_cell.angle_gamma   90.00
#
_symmetry.space_group_name_H-M   'P 1'
#
loop_
_entity.id
_entity.type
_entity.pdbx_description
1 polymer ?
#
loop_
_entity_poly.entity_id
_entity_poly.type
_entity_poly.pdbx_seq_one_letter_code
_entity_poly.pdbx_strand_id
1 'polypeptide(L)'
;MKQILLIILLGTGISITAQTLSLSFDDALRQMQQGNRSLKIADKGIEAARAERDKLNALWYPSLQGAGTFVHLSEKIEVKQPLSQFTDPAKDFVHNLVPDDQFISGILDQIGSHTLVFPLAPRNLTTVGLTAEWIVFSGGKRIRAGKIGNTMIDMARENREQTDATQRILLAESYFGLRLAQEVVRVRQDTYNSLQQHYKNALKLEAAGMIDKAGRLFAQVNMDEAQRSLEASQKEAAVLQNALRTLLNMEDTCTIQPISPLFINTVLPAQEEFLQAMRTENYTVNQLQLQSHIAKQQLRIDQSGYLPDIAVFGKQTLYAHGIQSNLVPRTMIGVGFTWNLFDGLAREKRIRQSKIAQQTLVIGQEKAKDDLSVGIDKLYTQMQKSQDNVRALNSTIELSEELVRIRKKSFTEGMATSTEVIDAENMLATVRVARLAAYYEYDVALMNLLALCGIPERFDKMRIEN
;
A
#
# COMPACT_ATOMS: atom_id res chain seq x y z
N MET A 1 -46.78 -60.62 10.16
CA MET A 1 -46.48 -59.21 10.45
C MET A 1 -45.46 -58.71 9.44
N LYS A 2 -45.90 -57.99 8.40
CA LYS A 2 -45.01 -57.25 7.49
C LYS A 2 -45.66 -55.89 7.26
N GLN A 3 -45.13 -54.87 7.94
CA GLN A 3 -45.53 -53.48 7.74
C GLN A 3 -44.75 -52.90 6.56
N ILE A 4 -45.51 -52.23 5.70
CA ILE A 4 -45.08 -51.39 4.60
C ILE A 4 -44.54 -50.08 5.19
N LEU A 5 -43.39 -49.58 4.71
CA LEU A 5 -43.02 -48.17 4.88
C LEU A 5 -42.69 -47.57 3.52
N LEU A 6 -43.65 -46.80 3.03
CA LEU A 6 -43.58 -45.95 1.85
C LEU A 6 -42.85 -44.66 2.27
N ILE A 7 -41.64 -44.41 1.77
CA ILE A 7 -40.92 -43.16 2.02
C ILE A 7 -41.30 -42.18 0.91
N ILE A 8 -42.09 -41.19 1.27
CA ILE A 8 -42.50 -40.06 0.44
C ILE A 8 -41.30 -39.11 0.30
N LEU A 9 -40.90 -38.89 -0.94
CA LEU A 9 -39.93 -37.87 -1.35
C LEU A 9 -40.59 -36.49 -1.22
N LEU A 10 -40.35 -35.78 -0.13
CA LEU A 10 -40.71 -34.36 0.02
C LEU A 10 -39.54 -33.52 -0.49
N GLY A 11 -39.64 -33.08 -1.74
CA GLY A 11 -38.79 -32.05 -2.30
C GLY A 11 -39.05 -30.72 -1.59
N THR A 12 -38.12 -30.32 -0.73
CA THR A 12 -38.07 -28.94 -0.21
C THR A 12 -37.46 -28.06 -1.29
N GLY A 13 -38.32 -27.35 -2.02
CA GLY A 13 -37.89 -26.19 -2.78
C GLY A 13 -37.35 -25.15 -1.82
N ILE A 14 -36.02 -24.94 -1.82
CA ILE A 14 -35.41 -23.79 -1.17
C ILE A 14 -35.78 -22.59 -2.05
N SER A 15 -36.84 -21.87 -1.69
CA SER A 15 -37.02 -20.51 -2.17
C SER A 15 -35.85 -19.69 -1.62
N ILE A 16 -34.86 -19.42 -2.45
CA ILE A 16 -33.81 -18.43 -2.16
C ILE A 16 -34.53 -17.07 -2.15
N THR A 17 -35.07 -16.68 -1.00
CA THR A 17 -35.48 -15.30 -0.79
C THR A 17 -34.20 -14.50 -0.74
N ALA A 18 -33.95 -13.67 -1.77
CA ALA A 18 -32.87 -12.69 -1.74
C ALA A 18 -33.01 -11.87 -0.45
N GLN A 19 -32.05 -12.01 0.46
CA GLN A 19 -32.11 -11.35 1.75
C GLN A 19 -31.82 -9.86 1.52
N THR A 20 -32.82 -9.01 1.78
CA THR A 20 -32.65 -7.57 1.73
C THR A 20 -31.99 -7.12 3.03
N LEU A 21 -30.78 -6.58 2.92
CA LEU A 21 -30.03 -6.04 4.05
C LEU A 21 -30.11 -4.52 4.03
N SER A 22 -30.89 -3.96 4.96
CA SER A 22 -30.86 -2.52 5.23
C SER A 22 -29.54 -2.18 5.92
N LEU A 23 -28.75 -1.31 5.31
CA LEU A 23 -27.38 -1.03 5.74
C LEU A 23 -27.17 0.47 5.85
N SER A 24 -26.78 0.95 7.04
CA SER A 24 -26.33 2.33 7.20
C SER A 24 -24.90 2.51 6.69
N PHE A 25 -24.49 3.75 6.43
CA PHE A 25 -23.11 4.05 6.05
C PHE A 25 -22.12 3.55 7.12
N ASP A 26 -22.43 3.77 8.40
CA ASP A 26 -21.57 3.39 9.52
C ASP A 26 -21.47 1.84 9.68
N ASP A 27 -22.55 1.11 9.35
CA ASP A 27 -22.52 -0.35 9.29
C ASP A 27 -21.70 -0.84 8.09
N ALA A 28 -21.87 -0.21 6.92
CA ALA A 28 -21.09 -0.52 5.73
C ALA A 28 -19.59 -0.29 5.95
N LEU A 29 -19.23 0.79 6.64
CA LEU A 29 -17.86 1.09 7.03
C LEU A 29 -17.27 0.01 7.94
N ARG A 30 -17.99 -0.38 9.00
CA ARG A 30 -17.56 -1.46 9.90
C ARG A 30 -17.36 -2.77 9.15
N GLN A 31 -18.27 -3.10 8.24
CA GLN A 31 -18.17 -4.31 7.43
C GLN A 31 -16.97 -4.26 6.47
N MET A 32 -16.74 -3.12 5.82
CA MET A 32 -15.57 -2.91 4.98
C MET A 32 -14.29 -3.09 5.80
N GLN A 33 -14.18 -2.50 6.98
CA GLN A 33 -12.98 -2.57 7.82
C GLN A 33 -12.61 -4.00 8.25
N GLN A 34 -13.58 -4.89 8.42
CA GLN A 34 -13.33 -6.30 8.78
C GLN A 34 -12.96 -7.17 7.57
N GLY A 35 -13.59 -6.92 6.42
CA GLY A 35 -13.51 -7.78 5.24
C GLY A 35 -12.50 -7.35 4.18
N ASN A 36 -12.14 -6.06 4.12
CA ASN A 36 -11.47 -5.45 2.97
C ASN A 36 -10.03 -5.99 2.77
N ARG A 37 -9.74 -6.42 1.54
CA ARG A 37 -8.46 -7.04 1.17
C ARG A 37 -7.33 -6.01 1.09
N SER A 38 -7.61 -4.77 0.68
CA SER A 38 -6.63 -3.69 0.61
C SER A 38 -6.09 -3.34 2.01
N LEU A 39 -6.95 -3.32 3.03
CA LEU A 39 -6.53 -3.13 4.43
C LEU A 39 -5.67 -4.30 4.92
N LYS A 40 -6.05 -5.54 4.64
CA LYS A 40 -5.25 -6.73 4.97
C LYS A 40 -3.87 -6.72 4.31
N ILE A 41 -3.79 -6.24 3.07
CA ILE A 41 -2.51 -6.06 2.35
C ILE A 41 -1.66 -4.99 3.06
N ALA A 42 -2.26 -3.86 3.46
CA ALA A 42 -1.56 -2.83 4.20
C ALA A 42 -1.05 -3.31 5.58
N ASP A 43 -1.84 -4.13 6.29
CA ASP A 43 -1.43 -4.76 7.54
C ASP A 43 -0.21 -5.69 7.34
N LYS A 44 -0.18 -6.45 6.23
CA LYS A 44 1.01 -7.23 5.84
C LYS A 44 2.22 -6.35 5.53
N GLY A 45 2.01 -5.13 5.04
CA GLY A 45 3.07 -4.12 4.90
C GLY A 45 3.71 -3.76 6.25
N ILE A 46 2.92 -3.65 7.32
CA ILE A 46 3.42 -3.41 8.68
C ILE A 46 4.22 -4.61 9.18
N GLU A 47 3.75 -5.84 8.96
CA GLU A 47 4.50 -7.06 9.29
C GLU A 47 5.85 -7.10 8.56
N ALA A 48 5.88 -6.79 7.26
CA ALA A 48 7.10 -6.72 6.47
C ALA A 48 8.07 -5.65 7.01
N ALA A 49 7.57 -4.47 7.41
CA ALA A 49 8.40 -3.43 8.02
C ALA A 49 8.98 -3.86 9.39
N ARG A 50 8.22 -4.63 10.19
CA ARG A 50 8.73 -5.23 11.44
C ARG A 50 9.86 -6.22 11.15
N ALA A 51 9.69 -7.08 10.15
CA ALA A 51 10.73 -8.02 9.73
C ALA A 51 11.98 -7.30 9.24
N GLU A 52 11.85 -6.20 8.48
CA GLU A 52 13.00 -5.40 8.05
C GLU A 52 13.70 -4.71 9.24
N ARG A 53 12.95 -4.19 10.23
CA ARG A 53 13.54 -3.72 11.49
C ARG A 53 14.31 -4.85 12.20
N ASP A 54 13.75 -6.05 12.26
CA ASP A 54 14.41 -7.18 12.93
C ASP A 54 15.68 -7.62 12.21
N LYS A 55 15.69 -7.56 10.86
CA LYS A 55 16.90 -7.73 10.05
C LYS A 55 17.95 -6.64 10.32
N LEU A 56 17.55 -5.38 10.48
CA LEU A 56 18.48 -4.32 10.89
C LEU A 56 19.00 -4.52 12.32
N ASN A 57 18.17 -5.08 13.20
CA ASN A 57 18.58 -5.48 14.55
C ASN A 57 19.50 -6.71 14.54
N ALA A 58 19.45 -7.56 13.51
CA ALA A 58 20.35 -8.70 13.40
C ALA A 58 21.83 -8.29 13.34
N LEU A 59 22.12 -7.04 12.93
CA LEU A 59 23.46 -6.45 12.97
C LEU A 59 24.08 -6.39 14.38
N TRP A 60 23.28 -6.56 15.45
CA TRP A 60 23.76 -6.62 16.83
C TRP A 60 24.31 -7.99 17.24
N TYR A 61 23.97 -9.04 16.51
CA TYR A 61 24.40 -10.40 16.85
C TYR A 61 25.74 -10.74 16.17
N PRO A 62 26.53 -11.65 16.78
CA PRO A 62 27.64 -12.26 16.09
C PRO A 62 27.14 -13.06 14.89
N SER A 63 27.92 -13.06 13.83
CA SER A 63 27.72 -13.92 12.67
C SER A 63 28.58 -15.17 12.82
N LEU A 64 28.05 -16.34 12.46
CA LEU A 64 28.75 -17.63 12.52
C LEU A 64 28.71 -18.27 11.12
N GLN A 65 29.87 -18.56 10.56
CA GLN A 65 30.00 -19.21 9.25
C GLN A 65 30.82 -20.49 9.36
N GLY A 66 30.38 -21.54 8.67
CA GLY A 66 31.19 -22.72 8.40
C GLY A 66 31.77 -22.66 7.00
N ALA A 67 33.06 -22.96 6.87
CA ALA A 67 33.74 -23.01 5.59
C ALA A 67 34.57 -24.30 5.47
N GLY A 68 34.47 -24.96 4.32
CA GLY A 68 35.32 -26.07 3.91
C GLY A 68 36.17 -25.64 2.72
N THR A 69 37.45 -25.98 2.72
CA THR A 69 38.37 -25.62 1.64
C THR A 69 39.25 -26.80 1.29
N PHE A 70 39.32 -27.13 0.00
CA PHE A 70 40.27 -28.07 -0.58
C PHE A 70 41.22 -27.31 -1.51
N VAL A 71 42.53 -27.54 -1.36
CA VAL A 71 43.57 -26.93 -2.19
C VAL A 71 44.51 -28.01 -2.70
N HIS A 72 44.75 -28.01 -4.01
CA HIS A 72 45.83 -28.78 -4.63
C HIS A 72 46.97 -27.84 -5.01
N LEU A 73 48.15 -28.08 -4.47
CA LEU A 73 49.37 -27.33 -4.75
C LEU A 73 50.16 -28.05 -5.84
N SER A 74 50.75 -27.28 -6.76
CA SER A 74 51.67 -27.81 -7.79
C SER A 74 52.85 -28.55 -7.16
N GLU A 75 53.37 -28.04 -6.04
CA GLU A 75 54.45 -28.65 -5.26
C GLU A 75 54.06 -28.76 -3.78
N LYS A 76 54.71 -29.70 -3.08
CA LYS A 76 54.60 -29.83 -1.62
C LYS A 76 55.44 -28.75 -0.94
N ILE A 77 55.03 -28.30 0.24
CA ILE A 77 55.79 -27.31 1.01
C ILE A 77 56.86 -28.07 1.81
N GLU A 78 58.13 -27.79 1.55
CA GLU A 78 59.25 -28.48 2.18
C GLU A 78 60.36 -27.50 2.56
N VAL A 79 61.03 -27.76 3.67
CA VAL A 79 62.28 -27.08 4.03
C VAL A 79 63.43 -27.92 3.50
N LYS A 80 64.27 -27.31 2.66
CA LYS A 80 65.51 -27.91 2.15
C LYS A 80 66.68 -27.32 2.90
N GLN A 81 67.36 -28.14 3.71
CA GLN A 81 68.49 -27.74 4.53
C GLN A 81 69.75 -28.47 4.04
N PRO A 82 70.66 -27.81 3.32
CA PRO A 82 71.90 -28.42 2.87
C PRO A 82 72.73 -28.89 4.07
N LEU A 83 73.24 -30.13 4.03
CA LEU A 83 74.08 -30.66 5.11
C LEU A 83 75.46 -29.99 5.16
N SER A 84 75.87 -29.32 4.08
CA SER A 84 77.07 -28.49 4.04
C SER A 84 77.12 -27.50 5.21
N GLN A 85 75.99 -26.93 5.63
CA GLN A 85 75.96 -26.02 6.78
C GLN A 85 76.41 -26.65 8.11
N PHE A 86 76.33 -27.98 8.23
CA PHE A 86 76.81 -28.72 9.40
C PHE A 86 78.18 -29.37 9.17
N THR A 87 78.52 -29.73 7.92
CA THR A 87 79.78 -30.39 7.59
C THR A 87 80.92 -29.40 7.32
N ASP A 88 80.65 -28.21 6.77
CA ASP A 88 81.67 -27.21 6.45
C ASP A 88 82.42 -26.74 7.72
N PRO A 89 81.75 -26.45 8.87
CA PRO A 89 82.48 -26.10 10.10
C PRO A 89 83.30 -27.27 10.66
N ALA A 90 82.83 -28.50 10.51
CA ALA A 90 83.57 -29.69 10.91
C ALA A 90 84.77 -29.95 9.98
N LYS A 91 84.61 -29.67 8.70
CA LYS A 91 85.66 -29.76 7.67
C LYS A 91 86.76 -28.73 7.96
N ASP A 92 86.38 -27.49 8.25
CA ASP A 92 87.33 -26.43 8.62
C ASP A 92 88.09 -26.77 9.90
N PHE A 93 87.42 -27.37 10.90
CA PHE A 93 88.08 -27.85 12.12
C PHE A 93 89.12 -28.94 11.83
N VAL A 94 88.75 -29.93 11.01
CA VAL A 94 89.67 -31.02 10.62
C VAL A 94 90.84 -30.47 9.81
N HIS A 95 90.59 -29.55 8.87
CA HIS A 95 91.63 -28.93 8.04
C HIS A 95 92.63 -28.10 8.87
N ASN A 96 92.17 -27.44 9.93
CA ASN A 96 93.04 -26.71 10.86
C ASN A 96 93.93 -27.64 11.72
N LEU A 97 93.48 -28.88 11.98
CA LEU A 97 94.22 -29.86 12.77
C LEU A 97 95.20 -30.69 11.91
N VAL A 98 94.78 -31.03 10.69
CA VAL A 98 95.56 -31.78 9.70
C VAL A 98 95.43 -31.07 8.35
N PRO A 99 96.36 -30.14 8.03
CA PRO A 99 96.40 -29.47 6.74
C PRO A 99 96.57 -30.50 5.61
N ASP A 100 95.85 -30.32 4.50
CA ASP A 100 95.81 -31.22 3.32
C ASP A 100 95.19 -32.62 3.53
N ASP A 101 94.43 -32.86 4.60
CA ASP A 101 93.61 -34.08 4.68
C ASP A 101 92.59 -34.15 3.54
N GLN A 102 92.69 -35.18 2.69
CA GLN A 102 91.74 -35.43 1.60
C GLN A 102 90.71 -36.53 1.93
N PHE A 103 90.95 -37.31 2.98
CA PHE A 103 90.10 -38.46 3.30
C PHE A 103 88.88 -38.04 4.13
N ILE A 104 89.08 -37.35 5.26
CA ILE A 104 87.99 -36.90 6.14
C ILE A 104 87.25 -35.74 5.48
N SER A 105 87.97 -34.79 4.87
CA SER A 105 87.36 -33.68 4.13
C SER A 105 86.49 -34.16 2.94
N GLY A 106 86.92 -35.19 2.21
CA GLY A 106 86.16 -35.80 1.12
C GLY A 106 84.89 -36.52 1.59
N ILE A 107 84.96 -37.21 2.75
CA ILE A 107 83.77 -37.81 3.38
C ILE A 107 82.79 -36.72 3.85
N LEU A 108 83.28 -35.63 4.45
CA LEU A 108 82.44 -34.51 4.87
C LEU A 108 81.81 -33.78 3.69
N ASP A 109 82.52 -33.61 2.57
CA ASP A 109 81.96 -33.07 1.32
C ASP A 109 80.86 -33.97 0.74
N GLN A 110 81.08 -35.29 0.77
CA GLN A 110 80.09 -36.26 0.32
C GLN A 110 78.83 -36.21 1.19
N ILE A 111 78.98 -36.12 2.52
CA ILE A 111 77.83 -35.94 3.44
C ILE A 111 77.17 -34.57 3.23
N GLY A 112 77.96 -33.51 3.09
CA GLY A 112 77.50 -32.13 2.88
C GLY A 112 76.76 -31.91 1.56
N SER A 113 77.05 -32.73 0.54
CA SER A 113 76.37 -32.72 -0.76
C SER A 113 74.91 -33.17 -0.70
N HIS A 114 74.51 -33.86 0.37
CA HIS A 114 73.12 -34.23 0.60
C HIS A 114 72.34 -33.09 1.24
N THR A 115 71.08 -32.94 0.84
CA THR A 115 70.16 -31.95 1.43
C THR A 115 69.10 -32.69 2.23
N LEU A 116 68.92 -32.31 3.49
CA LEU A 116 67.79 -32.77 4.29
C LEU A 116 66.53 -32.07 3.80
N VAL A 117 65.51 -32.85 3.46
CA VAL A 117 64.21 -32.35 3.01
C VAL A 117 63.17 -32.68 4.07
N PHE A 118 62.59 -31.66 4.69
CA PHE A 118 61.54 -31.79 5.69
C PHE A 118 60.20 -31.37 5.07
N PRO A 119 59.32 -32.32 4.69
CA PRO A 119 58.00 -31.99 4.17
C PRO A 119 57.13 -31.40 5.28
N LEU A 120 56.78 -30.12 5.15
CA LEU A 120 55.91 -29.42 6.09
C LEU A 120 54.43 -29.62 5.77
N ALA A 121 54.08 -29.70 4.48
CA ALA A 121 52.71 -29.92 4.02
C ALA A 121 52.66 -30.64 2.66
N PRO A 122 51.74 -31.61 2.45
CA PRO A 122 51.56 -32.31 1.19
C PRO A 122 50.84 -31.43 0.17
N ARG A 123 50.77 -31.90 -1.09
CA ARG A 123 50.11 -31.16 -2.18
C ARG A 123 48.61 -30.95 -1.97
N ASN A 124 47.94 -31.89 -1.31
CA ASN A 124 46.52 -31.82 -1.04
C ASN A 124 46.28 -31.34 0.38
N LEU A 125 45.64 -30.18 0.51
CA LEU A 125 45.26 -29.60 1.78
C LEU A 125 43.75 -29.57 1.87
N THR A 126 43.22 -30.02 3.00
CA THR A 126 41.77 -29.94 3.28
C THR A 126 41.57 -29.32 4.64
N THR A 127 40.77 -28.27 4.73
CA THR A 127 40.42 -27.65 6.01
C THR A 127 38.91 -27.47 6.11
N VAL A 128 38.37 -27.68 7.31
CA VAL A 128 36.99 -27.35 7.66
C VAL A 128 37.04 -26.56 8.96
N GLY A 129 36.41 -25.39 8.98
CA GLY A 129 36.41 -24.53 10.15
C GLY A 129 35.13 -23.74 10.33
N LEU A 130 34.97 -23.22 11.53
CA LEU A 130 33.97 -22.25 11.91
C LEU A 130 34.64 -20.90 12.15
N THR A 131 34.04 -19.84 11.65
CA THR A 131 34.43 -18.45 11.94
C THR A 131 33.24 -17.76 12.59
N ALA A 132 33.47 -17.15 13.73
CA ALA A 132 32.53 -16.26 14.39
C ALA A 132 33.08 -14.82 14.31
N GLU A 133 32.26 -13.87 13.89
CA GLU A 133 32.64 -12.45 13.84
C GLU A 133 31.55 -11.59 14.46
N TRP A 134 31.94 -10.71 15.37
CA TRP A 134 31.07 -9.75 16.01
C TRP A 134 31.63 -8.34 15.90
N ILE A 135 30.97 -7.50 15.10
CA ILE A 135 31.31 -6.08 15.03
C ILE A 135 30.87 -5.41 16.34
N VAL A 136 31.80 -5.06 17.21
CA VAL A 136 31.50 -4.44 18.50
C VAL A 136 31.39 -2.93 18.41
N PHE A 137 32.06 -2.28 17.45
CA PHE A 137 31.93 -0.85 17.19
C PHE A 137 31.94 -0.57 15.69
N SER A 138 31.06 0.34 15.25
CA SER A 138 30.95 0.72 13.83
C SER A 138 30.56 2.19 13.68
N GLY A 139 31.14 3.08 14.49
CA GLY A 139 30.85 4.51 14.44
C GLY A 139 29.38 4.91 14.71
N GLY A 140 28.61 4.02 15.34
CA GLY A 140 27.18 4.20 15.62
C GLY A 140 26.23 3.82 14.48
N LYS A 141 26.70 3.20 13.38
CA LYS A 141 25.87 2.75 12.24
C LYS A 141 24.68 1.91 12.69
N ARG A 142 24.92 0.92 13.55
CA ARG A 142 23.88 -0.02 14.03
C ARG A 142 22.75 0.67 14.79
N ILE A 143 23.07 1.63 15.66
CA ILE A 143 22.06 2.39 16.42
C ILE A 143 21.17 3.18 15.45
N ARG A 144 21.77 3.81 14.43
CA ARG A 144 21.04 4.60 13.42
C ARG A 144 20.22 3.70 12.49
N ALA A 145 20.75 2.54 12.10
CA ALA A 145 20.02 1.53 11.36
C ALA A 145 18.77 1.06 12.14
N GLY A 146 18.89 0.82 13.45
CA GLY A 146 17.73 0.52 14.30
C GLY A 146 16.69 1.65 14.32
N LYS A 147 17.13 2.92 14.38
CA LYS A 147 16.22 4.08 14.27
C LYS A 147 15.51 4.14 12.92
N ILE A 148 16.21 3.84 11.82
CA ILE A 148 15.61 3.72 10.48
C ILE A 148 14.56 2.63 10.48
N GLY A 149 14.87 1.44 11.01
CA GLY A 149 13.92 0.33 11.10
C GLY A 149 12.65 0.67 11.87
N ASN A 150 12.76 1.40 12.99
CA ASN A 150 11.57 1.89 13.70
C ASN A 150 10.77 2.89 12.87
N THR A 151 11.43 3.84 12.21
CA THR A 151 10.77 4.84 11.35
C THR A 151 10.09 4.18 10.14
N MET A 152 10.63 3.07 9.62
CA MET A 152 10.00 2.28 8.56
C MET A 152 8.69 1.62 9.03
N ILE A 153 8.59 1.20 10.29
CA ILE A 153 7.33 0.70 10.87
C ILE A 153 6.32 1.85 10.96
N ASP A 154 6.74 3.02 11.44
CA ASP A 154 5.85 4.18 11.53
C ASP A 154 5.36 4.61 10.14
N MET A 155 6.22 4.57 9.12
CA MET A 155 5.84 4.82 7.73
C MET A 155 4.86 3.76 7.19
N ALA A 156 5.04 2.49 7.54
CA ALA A 156 4.10 1.44 7.15
C ALA A 156 2.73 1.60 7.83
N ARG A 157 2.68 2.08 9.08
CA ARG A 157 1.43 2.44 9.76
C ARG A 157 0.75 3.62 9.08
N GLU A 158 1.49 4.68 8.74
CA GLU A 158 0.96 5.83 8.02
C GLU A 158 0.39 5.44 6.65
N ASN A 159 1.09 4.56 5.92
CA ASN A 159 0.59 4.00 4.65
C ASN A 159 -0.72 3.21 4.83
N ARG A 160 -0.86 2.50 5.96
CA ARG A 160 -2.09 1.74 6.28
C ARG A 160 -3.25 2.69 6.54
N GLU A 161 -3.05 3.77 7.29
CA GLU A 161 -4.08 4.79 7.51
C GLU A 161 -4.45 5.53 6.21
N GLN A 162 -3.48 5.86 5.35
CA GLN A 162 -3.76 6.40 4.02
C GLN A 162 -4.59 5.44 3.15
N THR A 163 -4.31 4.14 3.25
CA THR A 163 -5.08 3.10 2.56
C THR A 163 -6.51 3.07 3.09
N ASP A 164 -6.70 3.16 4.41
CA ASP A 164 -8.03 3.24 5.05
C ASP A 164 -8.83 4.46 4.56
N ALA A 165 -8.20 5.64 4.53
CA ALA A 165 -8.82 6.85 3.99
C ALA A 165 -9.26 6.69 2.53
N THR A 166 -8.43 6.06 1.70
CA THR A 166 -8.74 5.77 0.29
C THR A 166 -9.91 4.80 0.16
N GLN A 167 -9.98 3.76 1.01
CA GLN A 167 -11.10 2.83 1.02
C GLN A 167 -12.40 3.50 1.49
N ARG A 168 -12.33 4.44 2.45
CA ARG A 168 -13.50 5.23 2.90
C ARG A 168 -14.04 6.13 1.79
N ILE A 169 -13.19 6.76 0.99
CA ILE A 169 -13.61 7.51 -0.20
C ILE A 169 -14.39 6.59 -1.15
N LEU A 170 -13.79 5.44 -1.51
CA LEU A 170 -14.41 4.48 -2.42
C LEU A 170 -15.75 3.95 -1.88
N LEU A 171 -15.84 3.77 -0.56
CA LEU A 171 -17.09 3.39 0.11
C LEU A 171 -18.14 4.49 0.01
N ALA A 172 -17.79 5.76 0.29
CA ALA A 172 -18.71 6.88 0.16
C ALA A 172 -19.23 7.01 -1.28
N GLU A 173 -18.35 6.96 -2.27
CA GLU A 173 -18.71 6.98 -3.70
C GLU A 173 -19.66 5.84 -4.06
N SER A 174 -19.33 4.60 -3.66
CA SER A 174 -20.14 3.42 -4.00
C SER A 174 -21.49 3.41 -3.26
N TYR A 175 -21.49 3.76 -1.97
CA TYR A 175 -22.66 3.72 -1.11
C TYR A 175 -23.65 4.83 -1.47
N PHE A 176 -23.19 6.08 -1.54
CA PHE A 176 -24.05 7.20 -1.90
C PHE A 176 -24.38 7.21 -3.40
N GLY A 177 -23.53 6.64 -4.24
CA GLY A 177 -23.84 6.40 -5.66
C GLY A 177 -25.00 5.42 -5.83
N LEU A 178 -25.02 4.31 -5.09
CA LEU A 178 -26.17 3.41 -5.06
C LEU A 178 -27.42 4.10 -4.51
N ARG A 179 -27.29 4.89 -3.42
CA ARG A 179 -28.42 5.64 -2.87
C ARG A 179 -29.01 6.62 -3.88
N LEU A 180 -28.16 7.36 -4.58
CA LEU A 180 -28.55 8.26 -5.68
C LEU A 180 -29.29 7.48 -6.77
N ALA A 181 -28.74 6.37 -7.26
CA ALA A 181 -29.35 5.57 -8.32
C ALA A 181 -30.74 5.03 -7.92
N GLN A 182 -30.90 4.60 -6.66
CA GLN A 182 -32.20 4.15 -6.14
C GLN A 182 -33.23 5.30 -6.09
N GLU A 183 -32.82 6.51 -5.69
CA GLU A 183 -33.71 7.68 -5.73
C GLU A 183 -34.02 8.13 -7.16
N VAL A 184 -33.08 8.02 -8.10
CA VAL A 184 -33.32 8.27 -9.53
C VAL A 184 -34.34 7.26 -10.08
N VAL A 185 -34.21 5.97 -9.75
CA VAL A 185 -35.21 4.95 -10.11
C VAL A 185 -36.60 5.33 -9.59
N ARG A 186 -36.70 5.83 -8.34
CA ARG A 186 -37.97 6.31 -7.77
C ARG A 186 -38.54 7.48 -8.57
N VAL A 187 -37.72 8.50 -8.91
CA VAL A 187 -38.17 9.64 -9.73
C VAL A 187 -38.64 9.18 -11.11
N ARG A 188 -37.90 8.28 -11.77
CA ARG A 188 -38.28 7.74 -13.09
C ARG A 188 -39.56 6.89 -13.01
N GLN A 189 -39.75 6.15 -11.93
CA GLN A 189 -40.98 5.39 -11.69
C GLN A 189 -42.19 6.33 -11.54
N ASP A 190 -42.05 7.43 -10.80
CA ASP A 190 -43.10 8.44 -10.65
C ASP A 190 -43.43 9.10 -11.99
N THR A 191 -42.42 9.45 -12.80
CA THR A 191 -42.62 9.99 -14.15
C THR A 191 -43.33 9.00 -15.06
N TYR A 192 -42.93 7.72 -15.06
CA TYR A 192 -43.61 6.67 -15.83
C TYR A 192 -45.08 6.53 -15.40
N ASN A 193 -45.35 6.49 -14.10
CA ASN A 193 -46.71 6.39 -13.56
C ASN A 193 -47.56 7.60 -13.99
N SER A 194 -46.98 8.80 -13.97
CA SER A 194 -47.65 10.03 -14.40
C SER A 194 -47.97 10.02 -15.91
N LEU A 195 -47.01 9.63 -16.75
CA LEU A 195 -47.18 9.56 -18.20
C LEU A 195 -48.11 8.41 -18.62
N GLN A 196 -48.13 7.30 -17.87
CA GLN A 196 -49.11 6.25 -18.04
C GLN A 196 -50.53 6.77 -17.77
N GLN A 197 -50.71 7.59 -16.74
CA GLN A 197 -52.00 8.23 -16.47
C GLN A 197 -52.38 9.24 -17.56
N HIS A 198 -51.42 10.01 -18.06
CA HIS A 198 -51.61 10.93 -19.18
C HIS A 198 -52.06 10.21 -20.45
N TYR A 199 -51.42 9.08 -20.79
CA TYR A 199 -51.84 8.22 -21.90
C TYR A 199 -53.26 7.67 -21.72
N LYS A 200 -53.64 7.22 -20.52
CA LYS A 200 -55.01 6.80 -20.21
C LYS A 200 -56.03 7.92 -20.42
N ASN A 201 -55.68 9.16 -20.06
CA ASN A 201 -56.54 10.32 -20.31
C ASN A 201 -56.64 10.64 -21.81
N ALA A 202 -55.53 10.56 -22.54
CA ALA A 202 -55.51 10.77 -23.99
C ALA A 202 -56.41 9.75 -24.73
N LEU A 203 -56.41 8.47 -24.32
CA LEU A 203 -57.32 7.46 -24.88
C LEU A 203 -58.80 7.84 -24.71
N LYS A 204 -59.18 8.38 -23.56
CA LYS A 204 -60.56 8.82 -23.30
C LYS A 204 -60.93 10.03 -24.14
N LEU A 205 -60.02 10.99 -24.28
CA LEU A 205 -60.22 12.19 -25.09
C LEU A 205 -60.29 11.87 -26.59
N GLU A 206 -59.50 10.91 -27.09
CA GLU A 206 -59.58 10.42 -28.47
C GLU A 206 -60.93 9.75 -28.74
N ALA A 207 -61.39 8.90 -27.80
CA ALA A 207 -62.70 8.26 -27.90
C ALA A 207 -63.87 9.26 -27.87
N ALA A 208 -63.70 10.39 -27.17
CA ALA A 208 -64.66 11.50 -27.14
C ALA A 208 -64.52 12.46 -28.34
N GLY A 209 -63.55 12.24 -29.25
CA GLY A 209 -63.28 13.11 -30.39
C GLY A 209 -62.64 14.46 -30.04
N MET A 210 -62.14 14.63 -28.82
CA MET A 210 -61.54 15.89 -28.33
C MET A 210 -60.06 16.04 -28.69
N ILE A 211 -59.35 14.93 -28.93
CA ILE A 211 -57.98 14.94 -29.47
C ILE A 211 -57.90 14.03 -30.69
N ASP A 212 -56.93 14.30 -31.56
CA ASP A 212 -56.67 13.48 -32.73
C ASP A 212 -55.78 12.26 -32.40
N LYS A 213 -55.69 11.34 -33.36
CA LYS A 213 -54.86 10.15 -33.26
C LYS A 213 -53.38 10.47 -33.02
N ALA A 214 -52.90 11.60 -33.56
CA ALA A 214 -51.52 12.04 -33.38
C ALA A 214 -51.24 12.41 -31.92
N GLY A 215 -52.13 13.16 -31.27
CA GLY A 215 -52.02 13.51 -29.85
C GLY A 215 -51.97 12.29 -28.92
N ARG A 216 -52.77 11.25 -29.22
CA ARG A 216 -52.76 9.98 -28.48
C ARG A 216 -51.50 9.15 -28.75
N LEU A 217 -51.01 9.09 -29.99
CA LEU A 217 -49.72 8.46 -30.32
C LEU A 217 -48.56 9.16 -29.63
N PHE A 218 -48.57 10.49 -29.57
CA PHE A 218 -47.53 11.26 -28.90
C PHE A 218 -47.47 10.94 -27.40
N ALA A 219 -48.62 10.85 -26.73
CA ALA A 219 -48.69 10.42 -25.33
C ALA A 219 -48.15 8.99 -25.13
N GLN A 220 -48.44 8.08 -26.07
CA GLN A 220 -47.96 6.70 -26.03
C GLN A 220 -46.42 6.62 -26.16
N VAL A 221 -45.85 7.29 -27.16
CA VAL A 221 -44.40 7.28 -27.41
C VAL A 221 -43.63 7.80 -26.21
N ASN A 222 -44.11 8.84 -25.54
CA ASN A 222 -43.46 9.40 -24.35
C ASN A 222 -43.60 8.49 -23.11
N MET A 223 -44.72 7.77 -22.97
CA MET A 223 -44.86 6.74 -21.93
C MET A 223 -43.87 5.59 -22.17
N ASP A 224 -43.74 5.13 -23.42
CA ASP A 224 -42.82 4.05 -23.79
C ASP A 224 -41.34 4.48 -23.61
N GLU A 225 -41.01 5.74 -23.92
CA GLU A 225 -39.68 6.32 -23.62
C GLU A 225 -39.42 6.35 -22.10
N ALA A 226 -40.39 6.79 -21.31
CA ALA A 226 -40.26 6.83 -19.85
C ALA A 226 -40.09 5.42 -19.26
N GLN A 227 -40.75 4.41 -19.82
CA GLN A 227 -40.53 3.01 -19.45
C GLN A 227 -39.11 2.58 -19.76
N ARG A 228 -38.60 2.86 -20.98
CA ARG A 228 -37.21 2.54 -21.33
C ARG A 228 -36.21 3.23 -20.40
N SER A 229 -36.44 4.49 -20.05
CA SER A 229 -35.59 5.23 -19.12
C SER A 229 -35.60 4.62 -17.71
N LEU A 230 -36.77 4.22 -17.21
CA LEU A 230 -36.90 3.52 -15.93
C LEU A 230 -36.14 2.18 -15.93
N GLU A 231 -36.32 1.35 -16.97
CA GLU A 231 -35.61 0.08 -17.10
C GLU A 231 -34.08 0.28 -17.17
N ALA A 232 -33.61 1.34 -17.84
CA ALA A 232 -32.20 1.69 -17.88
C ALA A 232 -31.67 2.08 -16.48
N SER A 233 -32.37 2.95 -15.74
CA SER A 233 -31.98 3.34 -14.38
C SER A 233 -31.99 2.17 -13.39
N GLN A 234 -32.91 1.21 -13.56
CA GLN A 234 -32.92 -0.01 -12.75
C GLN A 234 -31.68 -0.88 -13.01
N LYS A 235 -31.26 -1.02 -14.27
CA LYS A 235 -30.02 -1.74 -14.62
C LYS A 235 -28.79 -1.03 -14.07
N GLU A 236 -28.74 0.30 -14.13
CA GLU A 236 -27.64 1.09 -13.56
C GLU A 236 -27.55 0.95 -12.03
N ALA A 237 -28.69 0.99 -11.33
CA ALA A 237 -28.75 0.71 -9.90
C ALA A 237 -28.25 -0.70 -9.57
N ALA A 238 -28.58 -1.71 -10.40
CA ALA A 238 -28.07 -3.08 -10.22
C ALA A 238 -26.55 -3.20 -10.42
N VAL A 239 -25.95 -2.41 -11.31
CA VAL A 239 -24.48 -2.35 -11.47
C VAL A 239 -23.84 -1.77 -10.22
N LEU A 240 -24.34 -0.65 -9.70
CA LEU A 240 -23.84 -0.02 -8.47
C LEU A 240 -24.06 -0.92 -7.24
N GLN A 241 -25.15 -1.68 -7.22
CA GLN A 241 -25.43 -2.70 -6.23
C GLN A 241 -24.35 -3.79 -6.21
N ASN A 242 -23.87 -4.23 -7.37
CA ASN A 242 -22.78 -5.21 -7.50
C ASN A 242 -21.43 -4.62 -7.10
N ALA A 243 -21.17 -3.36 -7.47
CA ALA A 243 -19.95 -2.65 -7.08
C ALA A 243 -19.83 -2.55 -5.56
N LEU A 244 -20.89 -2.10 -4.87
CA LEU A 244 -20.91 -2.01 -3.40
C LEU A 244 -20.78 -3.39 -2.73
N ARG A 245 -21.46 -4.41 -3.25
CA ARG A 245 -21.31 -5.80 -2.74
C ARG A 245 -19.88 -6.30 -2.82
N THR A 246 -19.22 -6.05 -3.95
CA THR A 246 -17.82 -6.44 -4.18
C THR A 246 -16.90 -5.73 -3.18
N LEU A 247 -17.12 -4.43 -2.97
CA LEU A 247 -16.35 -3.63 -2.01
C LEU A 247 -16.50 -4.13 -0.56
N LEU A 248 -17.71 -4.53 -0.18
CA LEU A 248 -18.03 -5.08 1.14
C LEU A 248 -17.72 -6.58 1.26
N ASN A 249 -17.23 -7.22 0.19
CA ASN A 249 -16.94 -8.65 0.11
C ASN A 249 -18.15 -9.51 0.60
N MET A 250 -19.35 -9.15 0.13
CA MET A 250 -20.60 -9.87 0.37
C MET A 250 -20.88 -10.91 -0.73
N GLU A 251 -21.71 -11.91 -0.42
CA GLU A 251 -22.19 -12.91 -1.40
C GLU A 251 -23.17 -12.32 -2.43
N ASP A 252 -23.21 -12.93 -3.62
CA ASP A 252 -23.98 -12.44 -4.79
C ASP A 252 -25.51 -12.42 -4.61
N THR A 253 -26.04 -13.07 -3.57
CA THR A 253 -27.48 -13.23 -3.33
C THR A 253 -28.11 -12.14 -2.44
N CYS A 254 -27.30 -11.29 -1.80
CA CYS A 254 -27.80 -10.24 -0.90
C CYS A 254 -28.12 -8.94 -1.66
N THR A 255 -29.26 -8.33 -1.35
CA THR A 255 -29.63 -6.99 -1.86
C THR A 255 -29.41 -5.96 -0.75
N ILE A 256 -28.48 -5.03 -0.95
CA ILE A 256 -28.18 -3.95 0.00
C ILE A 256 -29.15 -2.79 -0.24
N GLN A 257 -29.82 -2.34 0.82
CA GLN A 257 -30.63 -1.14 0.81
C GLN A 257 -29.96 -0.05 1.68
N PRO A 258 -29.24 0.92 1.08
CA PRO A 258 -28.68 2.05 1.80
C PRO A 258 -29.77 2.86 2.51
N ILE A 259 -29.68 3.00 3.83
CA ILE A 259 -30.68 3.76 4.63
C ILE A 259 -30.22 5.16 5.02
N SER A 260 -28.91 5.42 5.02
CA SER A 260 -28.40 6.79 5.24
C SER A 260 -28.79 7.69 4.07
N PRO A 261 -29.44 8.84 4.32
CA PRO A 261 -29.82 9.77 3.26
C PRO A 261 -28.58 10.49 2.71
N LEU A 262 -28.72 10.98 1.47
CA LEU A 262 -27.81 12.01 0.95
C LEU A 262 -28.02 13.31 1.75
N PHE A 263 -26.97 14.07 2.04
CA PHE A 263 -27.06 15.23 2.91
C PHE A 263 -26.30 16.45 2.39
N ILE A 264 -26.57 17.60 2.99
CA ILE A 264 -25.81 18.81 2.71
C ILE A 264 -25.77 19.68 3.96
N ASN A 265 -24.59 20.04 4.45
CA ASN A 265 -24.52 20.91 5.61
C ASN A 265 -25.02 22.31 5.27
N THR A 266 -25.73 22.95 6.20
CA THR A 266 -26.19 24.33 6.01
C THR A 266 -25.08 25.35 6.26
N VAL A 267 -24.19 25.06 7.21
CA VAL A 267 -23.03 25.89 7.57
C VAL A 267 -21.77 25.06 7.35
N LEU A 268 -20.85 25.58 6.51
CA LEU A 268 -19.54 24.97 6.33
C LEU A 268 -18.56 25.51 7.38
N PRO A 269 -17.70 24.66 7.96
CA PRO A 269 -16.53 25.12 8.70
C PRO A 269 -15.64 25.99 7.81
N ALA A 270 -14.90 26.91 8.42
CA ALA A 270 -13.99 27.77 7.67
C ALA A 270 -12.91 26.95 6.96
N GLN A 271 -12.58 27.32 5.71
CA GLN A 271 -11.54 26.67 4.92
C GLN A 271 -10.19 26.53 5.68
N GLU A 272 -9.86 27.54 6.51
CA GLU A 272 -8.65 27.56 7.33
C GLU A 272 -8.58 26.38 8.31
N GLU A 273 -9.71 25.88 8.83
CA GLU A 273 -9.72 24.71 9.72
C GLU A 273 -9.21 23.46 8.98
N PHE A 274 -9.62 23.27 7.72
CA PHE A 274 -9.15 22.17 6.88
C PHE A 274 -7.67 22.30 6.53
N LEU A 275 -7.18 23.52 6.27
CA LEU A 275 -5.76 23.78 6.04
C LEU A 275 -4.91 23.45 7.28
N GLN A 276 -5.40 23.77 8.48
CA GLN A 276 -4.71 23.43 9.73
C GLN A 276 -4.70 21.92 10.00
N ALA A 277 -5.83 21.25 9.76
CA ALA A 277 -5.92 19.80 9.85
C ALA A 277 -4.94 19.12 8.88
N MET A 278 -4.92 19.53 7.61
CA MET A 278 -3.97 19.00 6.61
C MET A 278 -2.51 19.15 7.03
N ARG A 279 -2.12 20.28 7.62
CA ARG A 279 -0.74 20.50 8.06
C ARG A 279 -0.29 19.57 9.18
N THR A 280 -1.23 18.98 9.93
CA THR A 280 -0.94 18.19 11.13
C THR A 280 -1.24 16.70 10.95
N GLU A 281 -2.30 16.36 10.24
CA GLU A 281 -2.83 14.99 10.14
C GLU A 281 -2.65 14.38 8.73
N ASN A 282 -2.19 15.13 7.72
CA ASN A 282 -2.11 14.60 6.36
C ASN A 282 -1.06 13.48 6.20
N TYR A 283 -1.52 12.34 5.66
CA TYR A 283 -0.70 11.15 5.46
C TYR A 283 0.52 11.37 4.58
N THR A 284 0.40 12.10 3.46
CA THR A 284 1.52 12.34 2.54
C THR A 284 2.59 13.23 3.18
N VAL A 285 2.17 14.27 3.91
CA VAL A 285 3.09 15.16 4.65
C VAL A 285 3.81 14.39 5.75
N ASN A 286 3.09 13.55 6.50
CA ASN A 286 3.66 12.70 7.54
C ASN A 286 4.65 11.67 6.97
N GLN A 287 4.32 11.01 5.85
CA GLN A 287 5.24 10.10 5.16
C GLN A 287 6.51 10.81 4.70
N LEU A 288 6.42 12.01 4.10
CA LEU A 288 7.59 12.79 3.69
C LEU A 288 8.45 13.20 4.89
N GLN A 289 7.82 13.54 6.03
CA GLN A 289 8.53 13.82 7.28
C GLN A 289 9.27 12.59 7.82
N LEU A 290 8.64 11.40 7.79
CA LEU A 290 9.28 10.14 8.19
C LEU A 290 10.43 9.77 7.24
N GLN A 291 10.26 9.95 5.93
CA GLN A 291 11.33 9.77 4.95
C GLN A 291 12.49 10.74 5.18
N SER A 292 12.20 12.01 5.50
CA SER A 292 13.22 13.00 5.88
C SER A 292 13.99 12.57 7.14
N HIS A 293 13.30 11.97 8.12
CA HIS A 293 13.95 11.37 9.28
C HIS A 293 14.88 10.21 8.90
N ILE A 294 14.43 9.30 8.03
CA ILE A 294 15.25 8.19 7.50
C ILE A 294 16.49 8.75 6.78
N ALA A 295 16.32 9.72 5.88
CA ALA A 295 17.43 10.35 5.16
C ALA A 295 18.43 11.05 6.11
N LYS A 296 17.94 11.68 7.18
CA LYS A 296 18.79 12.26 8.22
C LYS A 296 19.60 11.18 8.95
N GLN A 297 19.01 10.04 9.31
CA GLN A 297 19.76 8.94 9.91
C GLN A 297 20.76 8.32 8.91
N GLN A 298 20.40 8.21 7.64
CA GLN A 298 21.27 7.72 6.58
C GLN A 298 22.49 8.63 6.39
N LEU A 299 22.30 9.96 6.35
CA LEU A 299 23.41 10.92 6.33
C LEU A 299 24.37 10.71 7.51
N ARG A 300 23.83 10.44 8.71
CA ARG A 300 24.62 10.15 9.91
C ARG A 300 25.33 8.78 9.84
N ILE A 301 24.76 7.79 9.13
CA ILE A 301 25.43 6.53 8.79
C ILE A 301 26.59 6.79 7.84
N ASP A 302 26.41 7.60 6.80
CA ASP A 302 27.50 7.90 5.86
C ASP A 302 28.64 8.68 6.53
N GLN A 303 28.31 9.64 7.41
CA GLN A 303 29.28 10.36 8.25
C GLN A 303 30.05 9.44 9.20
N SER A 304 29.49 8.31 9.63
CA SER A 304 30.23 7.38 10.48
C SER A 304 31.38 6.67 9.76
N GLY A 305 31.45 6.77 8.44
CA GLY A 305 32.58 6.26 7.66
C GLY A 305 33.93 6.87 8.02
N TYR A 306 33.98 8.00 8.74
CA TYR A 306 35.23 8.53 9.30
C TYR A 306 35.79 7.75 10.48
N LEU A 307 34.97 6.90 11.11
CA LEU A 307 35.35 6.12 12.27
C LEU A 307 35.72 4.68 11.87
N PRO A 308 36.64 4.02 12.59
CA PRO A 308 36.98 2.63 12.33
C PRO A 308 35.81 1.70 12.71
N ASP A 309 35.73 0.56 12.02
CA ASP A 309 34.91 -0.57 12.44
C ASP A 309 35.80 -1.51 13.28
N ILE A 310 35.38 -1.86 14.50
CA ILE A 310 36.10 -2.77 15.42
C ILE A 310 35.28 -4.04 15.56
N ALA A 311 35.91 -5.18 15.34
CA ALA A 311 35.30 -6.50 15.42
C ALA A 311 36.10 -7.43 16.33
N VAL A 312 35.37 -8.26 17.07
CA VAL A 312 35.92 -9.43 17.77
C VAL A 312 35.65 -10.63 16.88
N PHE A 313 36.67 -11.44 16.62
CA PHE A 313 36.52 -12.63 15.81
C PHE A 313 37.14 -13.86 16.48
N GLY A 314 36.55 -15.01 16.19
CA GLY A 314 37.03 -16.31 16.63
C GLY A 314 37.02 -17.27 15.45
N LYS A 315 38.09 -18.05 15.28
CA LYS A 315 38.20 -19.10 14.27
C LYS A 315 38.52 -20.42 14.94
N GLN A 316 37.76 -21.45 14.58
CA GLN A 316 37.95 -22.82 15.04
C GLN A 316 38.13 -23.75 13.84
N THR A 317 39.29 -24.38 13.73
CA THR A 317 39.57 -25.43 12.74
C THR A 317 39.10 -26.78 13.29
N LEU A 318 38.00 -27.28 12.73
CA LEU A 318 37.41 -28.57 13.12
C LEU A 318 38.16 -29.73 12.48
N TYR A 319 38.48 -29.62 11.19
CA TYR A 319 39.22 -30.63 10.44
C TYR A 319 40.37 -29.99 9.66
N ALA A 320 41.51 -30.66 9.65
CA ALA A 320 42.67 -30.27 8.86
C ALA A 320 43.43 -31.52 8.42
N HIS A 321 43.62 -31.66 7.12
CA HIS A 321 44.45 -32.68 6.49
C HIS A 321 45.60 -32.00 5.73
N GLY A 322 46.81 -32.52 5.91
CA GLY A 322 48.02 -31.98 5.30
C GLY A 322 48.64 -30.76 6.01
N ILE A 323 48.02 -30.26 7.09
CA ILE A 323 48.61 -29.24 7.96
C ILE A 323 48.89 -29.88 9.31
N GLN A 324 50.15 -29.93 9.73
CA GLN A 324 50.50 -30.48 11.03
C GLN A 324 49.94 -29.61 12.16
N SER A 325 49.43 -30.23 13.22
CA SER A 325 48.72 -29.54 14.32
C SER A 325 49.59 -28.63 15.17
N ASN A 326 50.92 -28.84 15.15
CA ASN A 326 51.93 -28.01 15.81
C ASN A 326 52.30 -26.75 15.01
N LEU A 327 51.97 -26.68 13.71
CA LEU A 327 52.34 -25.56 12.84
C LEU A 327 51.29 -24.44 12.86
N VAL A 328 50.01 -24.76 13.06
CA VAL A 328 48.92 -23.77 13.06
C VAL A 328 47.96 -24.05 14.23
N PRO A 329 47.74 -23.09 15.14
CA PRO A 329 46.76 -23.23 16.20
C PRO A 329 45.36 -23.51 15.63
N ARG A 330 44.66 -24.49 16.20
CA ARG A 330 43.28 -24.83 15.78
C ARG A 330 42.27 -23.76 16.19
N THR A 331 42.56 -22.99 17.22
CA THR A 331 41.70 -21.94 17.77
C THR A 331 42.44 -20.61 17.70
N MET A 332 41.76 -19.58 17.20
CA MET A 332 42.25 -18.21 17.17
C MET A 332 41.14 -17.29 17.65
N ILE A 333 41.45 -16.40 18.58
CA ILE A 333 40.54 -15.34 19.04
C ILE A 333 41.31 -14.03 18.92
N GLY A 334 40.68 -13.03 18.34
CA GLY A 334 41.32 -11.75 18.10
C GLY A 334 40.34 -10.59 18.11
N VAL A 335 40.90 -9.40 18.26
CA VAL A 335 40.20 -8.15 18.03
C VAL A 335 40.90 -7.48 16.86
N GLY A 336 40.13 -7.11 15.86
CA GLY A 336 40.62 -6.38 14.69
C GLY A 336 39.88 -5.07 14.53
N PHE A 337 40.51 -4.10 13.89
CA PHE A 337 39.81 -2.92 13.40
C PHE A 337 40.14 -2.69 11.93
N THR A 338 39.17 -2.16 11.19
CA THR A 338 39.35 -1.72 9.82
C THR A 338 39.05 -0.24 9.75
N TRP A 339 40.02 0.55 9.30
CA TRP A 339 39.88 1.98 9.12
C TRP A 339 40.26 2.37 7.70
N ASN A 340 39.27 2.83 6.94
CA ASN A 340 39.51 3.37 5.62
C ASN A 340 40.00 4.82 5.75
N LEU A 341 41.30 5.06 5.53
CA LEU A 341 41.89 6.40 5.63
C LEU A 341 41.64 7.24 4.36
N PHE A 342 41.61 6.60 3.18
CA PHE A 342 41.41 7.27 1.90
C PHE A 342 40.73 6.34 0.89
N ASP A 343 39.61 6.78 0.34
CA ASP A 343 38.77 6.01 -0.60
C ASP A 343 38.54 6.72 -1.94
N GLY A 344 39.47 7.61 -2.34
CA GLY A 344 39.31 8.39 -3.56
C GLY A 344 38.21 9.45 -3.48
N LEU A 345 37.95 9.99 -2.28
CA LEU A 345 36.89 10.97 -1.98
C LEU A 345 35.45 10.40 -2.12
N ALA A 346 35.29 9.08 -2.26
CA ALA A 346 33.98 8.45 -2.38
C ALA A 346 33.09 8.74 -1.16
N ARG A 347 33.66 8.77 0.05
CA ARG A 347 32.97 9.17 1.29
C ARG A 347 32.37 10.56 1.21
N GLU A 348 33.14 11.55 0.75
CA GLU A 348 32.68 12.94 0.64
C GLU A 348 31.51 13.06 -0.33
N LYS A 349 31.58 12.35 -1.46
CA LYS A 349 30.51 12.34 -2.46
C LYS A 349 29.24 11.67 -1.91
N ARG A 350 29.37 10.56 -1.17
CA ARG A 350 28.23 9.89 -0.52
C ARG A 350 27.56 10.78 0.53
N ILE A 351 28.34 11.44 1.39
CA ILE A 351 27.81 12.38 2.39
C ILE A 351 27.09 13.55 1.69
N ARG A 352 27.68 14.11 0.63
CA ARG A 352 27.04 15.17 -0.15
C ARG A 352 25.74 14.70 -0.80
N GLN A 353 25.71 13.50 -1.37
CA GLN A 353 24.52 12.90 -1.95
C GLN A 353 23.40 12.74 -0.92
N SER A 354 23.71 12.16 0.25
CA SER A 354 22.72 11.98 1.33
C SER A 354 22.23 13.31 1.91
N LYS A 355 23.09 14.33 1.97
CA LYS A 355 22.70 15.69 2.35
C LYS A 355 21.73 16.31 1.34
N ILE A 356 22.00 16.16 0.04
CA ILE A 356 21.09 16.62 -1.02
C ILE A 356 19.76 15.87 -0.93
N ALA A 357 19.78 14.54 -0.78
CA ALA A 357 18.57 13.74 -0.64
C ALA A 357 17.69 14.20 0.55
N GLN A 358 18.31 14.50 1.70
CA GLN A 358 17.62 15.07 2.84
C GLN A 358 17.01 16.45 2.51
N GLN A 359 17.77 17.34 1.87
CA GLN A 359 17.27 18.67 1.49
C GLN A 359 16.13 18.60 0.47
N THR A 360 16.22 17.70 -0.51
CA THR A 360 15.16 17.45 -1.49
C THR A 360 13.87 16.99 -0.82
N LEU A 361 13.93 16.16 0.22
CA LEU A 361 12.74 15.74 0.97
C LEU A 361 12.09 16.89 1.74
N VAL A 362 12.88 17.81 2.31
CA VAL A 362 12.36 19.01 2.98
C VAL A 362 11.68 19.94 1.99
N ILE A 363 12.29 20.19 0.84
CA ILE A 363 11.68 21.01 -0.23
C ILE A 363 10.42 20.32 -0.78
N GLY A 364 10.47 19.00 -0.96
CA GLY A 364 9.33 18.19 -1.39
C GLY A 364 8.16 18.23 -0.42
N GLN A 365 8.42 18.30 0.88
CA GLN A 365 7.39 18.45 1.91
C GLN A 365 6.67 19.80 1.79
N GLU A 366 7.40 20.90 1.62
CA GLU A 366 6.78 22.23 1.44
C GLU A 366 5.99 22.29 0.13
N LYS A 367 6.55 21.77 -0.98
CA LYS A 367 5.80 21.64 -2.24
C LYS A 367 4.53 20.81 -2.08
N ALA A 368 4.59 19.70 -1.36
CA ALA A 368 3.41 18.87 -1.12
C ALA A 368 2.33 19.62 -0.34
N LYS A 369 2.69 20.42 0.67
CA LYS A 369 1.73 21.26 1.41
C LYS A 369 1.08 22.31 0.50
N ASP A 370 1.83 22.93 -0.39
CA ASP A 370 1.30 23.89 -1.36
C ASP A 370 0.30 23.22 -2.32
N ASP A 371 0.70 22.09 -2.92
CA ASP A 371 -0.14 21.32 -3.84
C ASP A 371 -1.43 20.81 -3.14
N LEU A 372 -1.31 20.35 -1.89
CA LEU A 372 -2.44 19.92 -1.06
C LEU A 372 -3.37 21.09 -0.71
N SER A 373 -2.84 22.29 -0.49
CA SER A 373 -3.65 23.49 -0.22
C SER A 373 -4.51 23.85 -1.43
N VAL A 374 -3.98 23.70 -2.65
CA VAL A 374 -4.77 23.85 -3.89
C VAL A 374 -5.84 22.75 -4.00
N GLY A 375 -5.52 21.51 -3.60
CA GLY A 375 -6.48 20.42 -3.54
C GLY A 375 -7.65 20.69 -2.59
N ILE A 376 -7.36 21.26 -1.42
CA ILE A 376 -8.35 21.69 -0.43
C ILE A 376 -9.23 22.79 -1.02
N ASP A 377 -8.64 23.81 -1.64
CA ASP A 377 -9.38 24.90 -2.27
C ASP A 377 -10.36 24.40 -3.34
N LYS A 378 -9.90 23.46 -4.18
CA LYS A 378 -10.74 22.82 -5.19
C LYS A 378 -11.93 22.08 -4.56
N LEU A 379 -11.69 21.22 -3.57
CA LEU A 379 -12.75 20.41 -2.94
C LEU A 379 -13.72 21.26 -2.12
N TYR A 380 -13.20 22.27 -1.41
CA TYR A 380 -14.01 23.22 -0.67
C TYR A 380 -14.92 24.04 -1.62
N THR A 381 -14.37 24.54 -2.72
CA THR A 381 -15.15 25.24 -3.75
C THR A 381 -16.19 24.33 -4.40
N GLN A 382 -15.87 23.05 -4.60
CA GLN A 382 -16.82 22.06 -5.11
C GLN A 382 -17.98 21.84 -4.13
N MET A 383 -17.73 21.75 -2.82
CA MET A 383 -18.78 21.67 -1.80
C MET A 383 -19.67 22.91 -1.79
N GLN A 384 -19.08 24.12 -1.88
CA GLN A 384 -19.83 25.37 -1.94
C GLN A 384 -20.72 25.43 -3.19
N LYS A 385 -20.19 25.01 -4.35
CA LYS A 385 -20.95 24.92 -5.59
C LYS A 385 -22.13 23.96 -5.46
N SER A 386 -21.96 22.80 -4.84
CA SER A 386 -23.05 21.85 -4.60
C SER A 386 -24.14 22.46 -3.69
N GLN A 387 -23.76 23.22 -2.66
CA GLN A 387 -24.71 23.95 -1.81
C GLN A 387 -25.53 24.99 -2.59
N ASP A 388 -24.86 25.80 -3.40
CA ASP A 388 -25.54 26.83 -4.18
C ASP A 388 -26.46 26.21 -5.25
N ASN A 389 -26.02 25.09 -5.86
CA ASN A 389 -26.84 24.30 -6.78
C ASN A 389 -28.09 23.76 -6.10
N VAL A 390 -27.99 23.15 -4.91
CA VAL A 390 -29.15 22.64 -4.17
C VAL A 390 -30.12 23.78 -3.84
N ARG A 391 -29.60 24.95 -3.41
CA ARG A 391 -30.43 26.13 -3.11
C ARG A 391 -31.20 26.60 -4.33
N ALA A 392 -30.54 26.71 -5.49
CA ALA A 392 -31.17 27.14 -6.75
C ALA A 392 -32.19 26.10 -7.28
N LEU A 393 -31.85 24.81 -7.20
CA LEU A 393 -32.70 23.72 -7.66
C LEU A 393 -33.94 23.54 -6.80
N ASN A 394 -33.87 23.77 -5.48
CA ASN A 394 -35.05 23.71 -4.61
C ASN A 394 -36.16 24.68 -5.06
N SER A 395 -35.82 25.94 -5.31
CA SER A 395 -36.79 26.91 -5.84
C SER A 395 -37.32 26.49 -7.22
N THR A 396 -36.46 25.90 -8.06
CA THR A 396 -36.86 25.43 -9.38
C THR A 396 -37.83 24.23 -9.28
N ILE A 397 -37.61 23.32 -8.34
CA ILE A 397 -38.52 22.17 -8.09
C ILE A 397 -39.90 22.67 -7.68
N GLU A 398 -40.00 23.61 -6.74
CA GLU A 398 -41.29 24.16 -6.32
C GLU A 398 -42.07 24.76 -7.50
N LEU A 399 -41.40 25.54 -8.35
CA LEU A 399 -41.99 26.11 -9.57
C LEU A 399 -42.38 25.03 -10.60
N SER A 400 -41.53 24.01 -10.80
CA SER A 400 -41.80 22.90 -11.72
C SER A 400 -42.97 22.02 -11.24
N GLU A 401 -43.10 21.78 -9.93
CA GLU A 401 -44.23 21.04 -9.36
C GLU A 401 -45.55 21.77 -9.60
N GLU A 402 -45.56 23.09 -9.37
CA GLU A 402 -46.73 23.92 -9.63
C GLU A 402 -47.05 23.99 -11.13
N LEU A 403 -46.03 24.10 -11.99
CA LEU A 403 -46.21 24.07 -13.43
C LEU A 403 -46.83 22.75 -13.90
N VAL A 404 -46.35 21.60 -13.41
CA VAL A 404 -46.93 20.28 -13.71
C VAL A 404 -48.40 20.23 -13.27
N ARG A 405 -48.72 20.74 -12.08
CA ARG A 405 -50.08 20.79 -11.57
C ARG A 405 -51.01 21.62 -12.47
N ILE A 406 -50.56 22.81 -12.87
CA ILE A 406 -51.32 23.70 -13.76
C ILE A 406 -51.52 23.05 -15.14
N ARG A 407 -50.46 22.52 -15.76
CA ARG A 407 -50.53 21.93 -17.10
C ARG A 407 -51.42 20.68 -17.15
N LYS A 408 -51.35 19.81 -16.14
CA LYS A 408 -52.27 18.67 -16.02
C LYS A 408 -53.72 19.10 -15.96
N LYS A 409 -54.04 20.13 -15.16
CA LYS A 409 -55.40 20.66 -15.05
C LYS A 409 -55.85 21.31 -16.35
N SER A 410 -55.02 22.13 -16.99
CA SER A 410 -55.35 22.74 -18.27
C SER A 410 -55.57 21.70 -19.39
N PHE A 411 -54.82 20.58 -19.38
CA PHE A 411 -55.01 19.50 -20.36
C PHE A 411 -56.36 18.80 -20.19
N THR A 412 -56.78 18.54 -18.94
CA THR A 412 -58.10 17.95 -18.69
C THR A 412 -59.26 18.85 -19.09
N GLU A 413 -59.05 20.17 -19.10
CA GLU A 413 -60.03 21.17 -19.56
C GLU A 413 -59.88 21.49 -21.07
N GLY A 414 -59.00 20.80 -21.80
CA GLY A 414 -58.75 21.04 -23.23
C GLY A 414 -57.99 22.32 -23.57
N MET A 415 -57.44 23.02 -22.56
CA MET A 415 -56.71 24.29 -22.69
C MET A 415 -55.19 24.15 -22.80
N ALA A 416 -54.66 22.93 -22.64
CA ALA A 416 -53.23 22.64 -22.82
C ALA A 416 -53.03 21.41 -23.72
N THR A 417 -51.88 21.34 -24.37
CA THR A 417 -51.52 20.22 -25.26
C THR A 417 -50.84 19.09 -24.49
N SER A 418 -50.84 17.89 -25.08
CA SER A 418 -50.13 16.73 -24.53
C SER A 418 -48.63 17.03 -24.33
N THR A 419 -48.04 17.76 -25.27
CA THR A 419 -46.64 18.21 -25.24
C THR A 419 -46.34 19.06 -24.02
N GLU A 420 -47.18 20.05 -23.70
CA GLU A 420 -46.95 20.93 -22.55
C GLU A 420 -46.98 20.19 -21.20
N VAL A 421 -47.79 19.13 -21.06
CA VAL A 421 -47.82 18.30 -19.85
C VAL A 421 -46.54 17.46 -19.74
N ILE A 422 -46.14 16.84 -20.85
CA ILE A 422 -44.96 15.98 -20.92
C ILE A 422 -43.68 16.78 -20.67
N ASP A 423 -43.56 17.97 -21.28
CA ASP A 423 -42.42 18.86 -21.08
C ASP A 423 -42.29 19.29 -19.61
N ALA A 424 -43.42 19.62 -18.96
CA ALA A 424 -43.41 19.99 -17.54
C ALA A 424 -42.98 18.81 -16.64
N GLU A 425 -43.45 17.60 -16.91
CA GLU A 425 -43.06 16.38 -16.18
C GLU A 425 -41.58 16.04 -16.36
N ASN A 426 -41.09 16.12 -17.60
CA ASN A 426 -39.68 15.88 -17.91
C ASN A 426 -38.78 16.93 -17.26
N MET A 427 -39.21 18.20 -17.23
CA MET A 427 -38.51 19.27 -16.54
C MET A 427 -38.44 18.99 -15.03
N LEU A 428 -39.57 18.66 -14.39
CA LEU A 428 -39.62 18.32 -12.97
C LEU A 428 -38.70 17.13 -12.63
N ALA A 429 -38.77 16.05 -13.42
CA ALA A 429 -37.92 14.88 -13.24
C ALA A 429 -36.44 15.24 -13.37
N THR A 430 -36.07 16.04 -14.37
CA THR A 430 -34.69 16.49 -14.60
C THR A 430 -34.16 17.31 -13.44
N VAL A 431 -34.94 18.27 -12.93
CA VAL A 431 -34.52 19.13 -11.82
C VAL A 431 -34.43 18.32 -10.51
N ARG A 432 -35.34 17.37 -10.27
CA ARG A 432 -35.25 16.45 -9.11
C ARG A 432 -33.99 15.59 -9.15
N VAL A 433 -33.66 15.01 -10.30
CA VAL A 433 -32.43 14.24 -10.49
C VAL A 433 -31.19 15.13 -10.32
N ALA A 434 -31.19 16.34 -10.88
CA ALA A 434 -30.10 17.29 -10.73
C ALA A 434 -29.86 17.66 -9.26
N ARG A 435 -30.94 17.82 -8.47
CA ARG A 435 -30.82 18.08 -7.03
C ARG A 435 -30.17 16.91 -6.32
N LEU A 436 -30.64 15.68 -6.56
CA LEU A 436 -30.06 14.48 -5.96
C LEU A 436 -28.58 14.32 -6.33
N ALA A 437 -28.20 14.62 -7.57
CA ALA A 437 -26.81 14.61 -8.00
C ALA A 437 -25.97 15.66 -7.25
N ALA A 438 -26.50 16.87 -7.03
CA ALA A 438 -25.80 17.90 -6.27
C ALA A 438 -25.56 17.49 -4.80
N TYR A 439 -26.51 16.80 -4.17
CA TYR A 439 -26.32 16.21 -2.84
C TYR A 439 -25.21 15.14 -2.84
N TYR A 440 -25.24 14.22 -3.81
CA TYR A 440 -24.20 13.20 -3.96
C TYR A 440 -22.80 13.81 -4.18
N GLU A 441 -22.70 14.82 -5.04
CA GLU A 441 -21.46 15.56 -5.28
C GLU A 441 -20.92 16.20 -4.00
N TYR A 442 -21.80 16.72 -3.14
CA TYR A 442 -21.43 17.26 -1.84
C TYR A 442 -20.87 16.18 -0.91
N ASP A 443 -21.59 15.07 -0.73
CA ASP A 443 -21.18 13.97 0.15
C ASP A 443 -19.81 13.41 -0.25
N VAL A 444 -19.59 13.19 -1.55
CA VAL A 444 -18.32 12.70 -2.08
C VAL A 444 -17.22 13.76 -1.94
N ALA A 445 -17.50 15.04 -2.23
CA ALA A 445 -16.51 16.11 -2.09
C ALA A 445 -16.08 16.30 -0.62
N LEU A 446 -17.02 16.19 0.32
CA LEU A 446 -16.74 16.25 1.76
C LEU A 446 -15.86 15.08 2.21
N MET A 447 -16.19 13.84 1.81
CA MET A 447 -15.37 12.67 2.12
C MET A 447 -13.95 12.82 1.56
N ASN A 448 -13.83 13.27 0.31
CA ASN A 448 -12.53 13.53 -0.32
C ASN A 448 -11.75 14.64 0.41
N LEU A 449 -12.42 15.72 0.82
CA LEU A 449 -11.79 16.82 1.55
C LEU A 449 -11.26 16.35 2.90
N LEU A 450 -12.06 15.61 3.67
CA LEU A 450 -11.66 15.09 4.97
C LEU A 450 -10.51 14.08 4.86
N ALA A 451 -10.56 13.18 3.86
CA ALA A 451 -9.48 12.26 3.57
C ALA A 451 -8.19 12.97 3.14
N LEU A 452 -8.30 14.03 2.31
CA LEU A 452 -7.17 14.88 1.93
C LEU A 452 -6.57 15.61 3.14
N CYS A 453 -7.40 15.97 4.13
CA CYS A 453 -6.93 16.58 5.37
C CYS A 453 -6.34 15.57 6.37
N GLY A 454 -6.49 14.26 6.13
CA GLY A 454 -6.05 13.21 7.06
C GLY A 454 -7.02 12.90 8.19
N ILE A 455 -8.27 13.37 8.09
CA ILE A 455 -9.31 13.22 9.13
C ILE A 455 -10.61 12.59 8.59
N PRO A 456 -10.55 11.49 7.81
CA PRO A 456 -11.73 10.87 7.20
C PRO A 456 -12.78 10.38 8.22
N GLU A 457 -12.41 10.14 9.47
CA GLU A 457 -13.30 9.72 10.56
C GLU A 457 -14.29 10.82 10.97
N ARG A 458 -14.01 12.09 10.64
CA ARG A 458 -14.93 13.20 10.96
C ARG A 458 -16.18 13.23 10.09
N PHE A 459 -16.24 12.42 9.02
CA PHE A 459 -17.36 12.39 8.09
C PHE A 459 -18.69 12.13 8.79
N ASP A 460 -18.74 11.16 9.69
CA ASP A 460 -19.98 10.80 10.40
C ASP A 460 -20.49 11.92 11.31
N LYS A 461 -19.57 12.67 11.95
CA LYS A 461 -19.94 13.82 12.79
C LYS A 461 -20.57 14.93 11.96
N MET A 462 -19.95 15.28 10.83
CA MET A 462 -20.47 16.31 9.93
C MET A 462 -21.80 15.88 9.30
N ARG A 463 -22.04 14.58 9.10
CA ARG A 463 -23.34 14.07 8.65
C ARG A 463 -24.46 14.24 9.68
N ILE A 464 -24.16 14.09 10.97
CA ILE A 464 -25.14 14.10 12.07
C ILE A 464 -25.50 15.52 12.52
N GLU A 465 -24.61 16.51 12.32
CA GLU A 465 -24.83 17.92 12.69
C GLU A 465 -25.79 18.69 11.75
N ASN A 466 -26.66 17.97 11.03
CA ASN A 466 -27.63 18.52 10.08
C ASN A 466 -29.07 18.49 10.57
#